data_AF-A0A3D9H0M8-F1
#
_entry.id   AF-A0A3D9H0M8-F1
#
_cell.length_a   1.000
_cell.length_b   1.000
_cell.length_c   1.000
_cell.angle_alpha   90.00
_cell.angle_beta   90.00
_cell.angle_gamma   90.00
#
_symmetry.space_group_name_H-M   'P 1'
#
loop_
_entity.id
_entity.type
_entity.pdbx_description
1 polymer ?
#
loop_
_entity_poly.entity_id
_entity_poly.type
_entity_poly.pdbx_seq_one_letter_code
_entity_poly.pdbx_strand_id
1 'polypeptide(L)'
;MKISQLKPLIPELFLMVSVLYYWVLTLNLLNPIAMGLLAILIYLIISKKATLGLVISVVFIALNLFLVLALISELSEFEVINQNYNNLIIFGSLYLGLNLILAGFMFYKYLKLKTN
;
A
#
# COMPACT_ATOMS: atom_id res chain seq x y z
N MET A 1 3.55 13.04 21.09
CA MET A 1 3.93 13.34 19.69
C MET A 1 2.97 14.40 19.16
N LYS A 2 3.45 15.49 18.57
CA LYS A 2 2.54 16.53 18.03
C LYS A 2 1.88 15.99 16.76
N ILE A 3 0.59 16.29 16.53
CA ILE A 3 -0.15 15.87 15.31
C ILE A 3 0.59 16.27 14.02
N SER A 4 1.31 17.40 14.05
CA SER A 4 2.15 17.85 12.93
C SER A 4 3.27 16.87 12.54
N GLN A 5 3.71 16.00 13.45
CA GLN A 5 4.76 15.01 13.20
C GLN A 5 4.24 13.71 12.58
N LEU A 6 2.92 13.49 12.57
CA LEU A 6 2.29 12.29 12.00
C LEU A 6 2.02 12.42 10.50
N LYS A 7 1.74 13.64 10.01
CA LYS A 7 1.49 13.91 8.59
C LYS A 7 2.53 13.31 7.63
N PRO A 8 3.85 13.46 7.84
CA PRO A 8 4.83 12.90 6.92
C PRO A 8 4.91 11.37 6.97
N LEU A 9 4.32 10.72 7.98
CA LEU A 9 4.33 9.27 8.18
C LEU A 9 3.06 8.58 7.64
N ILE A 10 2.13 9.34 7.05
CA ILE A 10 0.85 8.81 6.56
C ILE A 10 1.05 7.60 5.62
N PRO A 11 1.96 7.63 4.62
CA PRO A 11 2.11 6.49 3.72
C PRO A 11 2.61 5.21 4.43
N GLU A 12 3.57 5.34 5.35
CA GLU A 12 4.09 4.19 6.10
C GLU A 12 3.06 3.64 7.07
N LEU A 13 2.34 4.51 7.77
CA LEU A 13 1.28 4.12 8.70
C LEU A 13 0.13 3.43 7.96
N PHE A 14 -0.23 3.91 6.76
CA PHE A 14 -1.22 3.25 5.92
C PHE A 14 -0.80 1.83 5.56
N LEU A 15 0.46 1.63 5.11
CA LEU A 15 0.98 0.29 4.84
C LEU A 15 0.99 -0.60 6.09
N MET A 16 1.36 -0.06 7.26
CA MET A 16 1.30 -0.81 8.52
C MET A 16 -0.12 -1.25 8.85
N VAL A 17 -1.11 -0.36 8.70
CA VAL A 17 -2.52 -0.69 8.90
C VAL A 17 -2.97 -1.77 7.93
N SER A 18 -2.55 -1.72 6.66
CA SER A 18 -2.85 -2.77 5.68
C SER A 18 -2.26 -4.13 6.07
N VAL A 19 -1.03 -4.17 6.60
CA VAL A 19 -0.41 -5.42 7.10
C VAL A 19 -1.15 -5.94 8.33
N LEU A 20 -1.52 -5.06 9.26
CA LEU A 20 -2.31 -5.44 10.44
C LEU A 20 -3.69 -5.96 10.05
N TYR A 21 -4.35 -5.32 9.09
CA TYR A 21 -5.64 -5.77 8.56
C TYR A 21 -5.52 -7.17 7.97
N TYR A 22 -4.53 -7.41 7.10
CA TYR A 22 -4.22 -8.74 6.59
C TYR A 22 -3.99 -9.75 7.73
N TRP A 23 -3.17 -9.39 8.72
CA TRP A 23 -2.86 -10.29 9.82
C TRP A 23 -4.11 -10.69 10.61
N VAL A 24 -4.97 -9.74 10.96
CA VAL A 24 -6.24 -10.01 11.64
C VAL A 24 -7.12 -10.97 10.83
N LEU A 25 -7.19 -10.79 9.50
CA LEU A 25 -7.96 -11.68 8.63
C LEU A 25 -7.44 -13.12 8.60
N THR A 26 -6.15 -13.36 8.84
CA THR A 26 -5.61 -14.73 8.85
C THR A 26 -6.02 -15.54 10.07
N LEU A 27 -6.51 -14.91 11.14
CA LEU A 27 -6.83 -15.53 12.43
C LEU A 27 -5.68 -16.36 13.04
N ASN A 28 -4.46 -16.21 12.53
CA ASN A 28 -3.27 -16.89 13.00
C ASN A 28 -2.40 -15.91 13.78
N LEU A 29 -2.31 -16.14 15.10
CA LEU A 29 -1.49 -15.31 15.99
C LEU A 29 -0.02 -15.28 15.56
N LEU A 30 0.53 -16.40 15.09
CA LEU A 30 1.91 -16.49 14.63
C LEU A 30 1.94 -16.51 13.10
N ASN A 31 1.95 -15.31 12.52
CA ASN A 31 2.13 -15.12 11.08
C ASN A 31 3.51 -14.48 10.81
N PRO A 32 4.56 -15.28 10.51
CA PRO A 32 5.91 -14.78 10.29
C PRO A 32 6.00 -13.76 9.17
N ILE A 33 5.13 -13.86 8.15
CA ILE A 33 5.11 -12.92 7.02
C ILE A 33 4.62 -11.56 7.50
N ALA A 34 3.47 -11.49 8.19
CA ALA A 34 2.95 -10.24 8.74
C ALA A 34 3.93 -9.61 9.75
N MET A 35 4.52 -10.43 10.61
CA MET A 35 5.54 -10.00 11.57
C MET A 35 6.76 -9.40 10.87
N GLY A 36 7.29 -10.07 9.85
CA GLY A 36 8.43 -9.60 9.06
C GLY A 36 8.14 -8.27 8.34
N LEU A 37 6.97 -8.16 7.71
CA LEU A 37 6.54 -6.93 7.04
C LEU A 37 6.42 -5.76 8.02
N LEU A 38 5.80 -5.97 9.19
CA LEU A 38 5.74 -4.92 10.22
C LEU A 38 7.13 -4.55 10.76
N ALA A 39 8.00 -5.53 11.01
CA ALA A 39 9.35 -5.26 11.48
C ALA A 39 10.13 -4.39 10.47
N ILE A 40 10.01 -4.67 9.17
CA ILE A 40 10.62 -3.88 8.09
C ILE A 40 10.05 -2.45 8.07
N LEU A 41 8.72 -2.28 8.19
CA LEU A 41 8.07 -0.96 8.20
C LEU A 41 8.44 -0.15 9.45
N ILE A 42 8.48 -0.78 10.62
CA ILE A 42 8.94 -0.15 11.87
C ILE A 42 10.40 0.28 11.72
N TYR A 43 11.25 -0.60 11.21
CA TYR A 43 12.66 -0.27 10.94
C TYR A 43 12.79 0.89 9.95
N LEU A 44 11.96 0.95 8.91
CA LEU A 44 11.94 2.06 7.96
C LEU A 44 11.57 3.39 8.65
N ILE A 45 10.54 3.41 9.50
CA ILE A 45 10.11 4.62 10.22
C ILE A 45 11.21 5.14 11.15
N ILE A 46 11.90 4.24 11.86
CA ILE A 46 12.97 4.60 12.80
C ILE A 46 14.23 5.04 12.05
N SER A 47 14.68 4.24 11.08
CA SER A 47 15.97 4.45 10.39
C SER A 47 15.90 5.52 9.30
N LYS A 48 14.71 5.79 8.76
CA LYS A 48 14.46 6.72 7.65
C LYS A 48 15.38 6.51 6.44
N LYS A 49 15.87 5.27 6.25
CA LYS A 49 16.80 4.94 5.16
C LYS A 49 16.15 5.16 3.80
N ALA A 50 16.67 6.13 3.06
CA ALA A 50 16.14 6.53 1.75
C ALA A 50 16.00 5.36 0.77
N THR A 51 17.07 4.57 0.63
CA THR A 51 17.09 3.42 -0.29
C THR A 51 16.00 2.40 0.07
N LEU A 52 15.81 2.10 1.36
CA LEU A 52 14.79 1.14 1.80
C LEU A 52 13.38 1.66 1.50
N GLY A 53 13.11 2.94 1.80
CA GLY A 53 11.83 3.57 1.52
C GLY A 53 11.50 3.61 0.02
N LEU A 54 12.50 3.89 -0.83
CA LEU A 54 12.35 3.83 -2.29
C LEU A 54 12.04 2.41 -2.76
N VAL A 55 12.77 1.40 -2.30
CA VAL A 55 12.54 -0.01 -2.67
C VAL A 55 11.12 -0.44 -2.30
N ILE A 56 10.69 -0.17 -1.06
CA ILE A 56 9.34 -0.50 -0.60
C ILE A 56 8.27 0.21 -1.44
N SER A 57 8.47 1.50 -1.73
CA SER A 57 7.53 2.27 -2.55
C SER A 57 7.42 1.72 -3.97
N VAL A 58 8.54 1.40 -4.61
CA VAL A 58 8.56 0.84 -5.98
C VAL A 58 7.89 -0.53 -6.02
N VAL A 59 8.21 -1.41 -5.07
CA VAL A 59 7.55 -2.73 -4.96
C VAL A 59 6.04 -2.55 -4.77
N PHE A 60 5.62 -1.66 -3.88
CA PHE A 60 4.20 -1.43 -3.63
C PHE A 60 3.48 -0.81 -4.85
N ILE A 61 4.12 0.10 -5.59
CA ILE A 61 3.60 0.62 -6.87
C ILE A 61 3.45 -0.52 -7.87
N ALA A 62 4.48 -1.33 -8.07
CA ALA A 62 4.46 -2.44 -9.03
C ALA A 62 3.34 -3.45 -8.73
N LEU A 63 3.16 -3.81 -7.46
CA LEU A 63 2.07 -4.68 -7.01
C LEU A 63 0.69 -4.07 -7.30
N ASN A 64 0.49 -2.78 -7.02
CA ASN A 64 -0.79 -2.12 -7.30
C ASN A 64 -1.06 -1.97 -8.80
N LEU A 65 -0.02 -1.69 -9.61
CA LEU A 65 -0.17 -1.66 -11.07
C LEU A 65 -0.53 -3.05 -11.62
N PHE A 66 0.08 -4.11 -11.09
CA PHE A 66 -0.32 -5.48 -11.42
C PHE A 66 -1.79 -5.73 -11.08
N LEU A 67 -2.25 -5.28 -9.91
CA LEU A 67 -3.67 -5.38 -9.53
C LEU A 67 -4.60 -4.50 -10.39
N VAL A 68 -4.14 -3.35 -10.89
CA VAL A 68 -4.89 -2.56 -11.87
C VAL A 68 -5.09 -3.33 -13.16
N LEU A 69 -4.05 -4.03 -13.64
CA LEU A 69 -4.17 -4.90 -14.81
C LEU A 69 -5.15 -6.05 -14.54
N ALA A 70 -5.09 -6.65 -13.35
CA ALA A 70 -6.04 -7.69 -12.93
C ALA A 70 -7.49 -7.16 -12.88
N LEU A 71 -7.70 -5.95 -12.36
CA LEU A 71 -9.01 -5.29 -12.33
C LEU A 71 -9.56 -5.07 -13.74
N ILE A 72 -8.73 -4.56 -14.66
CA ILE A 72 -9.12 -4.36 -16.05
C ILE A 72 -9.46 -5.69 -16.72
N SER A 73 -8.66 -6.74 -16.47
CA SER A 73 -8.91 -8.08 -16.98
C SER A 73 -10.26 -8.60 -16.54
N GLU A 74 -10.55 -8.56 -15.24
CA GLU A 74 -11.83 -9.03 -14.69
C GLU A 74 -13.02 -8.22 -15.23
N LEU A 75 -12.87 -6.88 -15.33
CA LEU A 75 -13.92 -6.02 -15.90
C LEU A 75 -14.23 -6.36 -17.37
N SER A 76 -13.27 -6.89 -18.12
CA SER A 76 -13.46 -7.27 -19.52
C SER A 76 -14.26 -8.55 -19.73
N GLU A 77 -14.38 -9.38 -18.69
CA GLU A 77 -15.14 -10.64 -18.73
C GLU A 77 -16.66 -10.42 -18.52
N PHE A 78 -17.08 -9.24 -18.06
CA PHE A 78 -18.49 -8.94 -17.88
C PHE A 78 -19.18 -8.67 -19.23
N GLU A 79 -20.11 -9.55 -19.61
CA GLU A 79 -20.96 -9.36 -20.79
C GLU A 79 -22.06 -8.30 -20.56
N VAL A 80 -22.40 -8.02 -19.30
CA VAL A 80 -23.50 -7.11 -18.93
C VAL A 80 -23.13 -6.28 -17.69
N ILE A 81 -23.51 -5.01 -17.70
CA ILE A 81 -23.37 -4.12 -16.54
C ILE A 81 -24.40 -4.53 -15.49
N ASN A 82 -23.92 -5.15 -14.42
CA ASN A 82 -24.72 -5.59 -13.28
C ASN A 82 -24.15 -5.04 -11.96
N GLN A 83 -24.76 -5.42 -10.84
CA GLN A 83 -24.31 -4.95 -9.52
C GLN A 83 -22.86 -5.36 -9.22
N ASN A 84 -22.42 -6.53 -9.67
CA ASN A 84 -21.06 -7.01 -9.44
C ASN A 84 -20.04 -6.18 -10.23
N TYR A 85 -20.33 -5.87 -11.50
CA TYR A 85 -19.53 -4.95 -12.30
C TYR A 85 -19.38 -3.59 -11.62
N ASN A 86 -20.50 -3.01 -11.16
CA ASN A 86 -20.49 -1.70 -10.49
C ASN A 86 -19.70 -1.73 -9.17
N ASN A 87 -19.87 -2.78 -8.37
CA ASN A 87 -19.10 -2.94 -7.13
C ASN A 87 -17.60 -3.04 -7.45
N LEU A 88 -17.23 -3.85 -8.43
CA LEU A 88 -15.83 -4.08 -8.78
C LEU A 88 -15.15 -2.82 -9.31
N ILE A 89 -15.78 -2.11 -10.26
CA ILE A 89 -15.17 -0.90 -10.82
C ILE A 89 -15.10 0.22 -9.78
N ILE A 90 -16.12 0.43 -8.95
CA ILE A 90 -16.14 1.52 -7.97
C ILE A 90 -15.17 1.23 -6.83
N PHE A 91 -15.33 0.09 -6.14
CA PHE A 91 -14.49 -0.21 -4.98
C PHE A 91 -13.06 -0.59 -5.40
N GLY A 92 -12.89 -1.32 -6.49
CA GLY A 92 -11.58 -1.69 -7.02
C GLY A 92 -10.78 -0.47 -7.44
N SER A 93 -11.36 0.44 -8.23
CA SER A 93 -10.63 1.65 -8.65
C SER A 93 -10.33 2.60 -7.48
N LEU A 94 -11.25 2.77 -6.54
CA LEU A 94 -11.05 3.63 -5.37
C LEU A 94 -9.94 3.07 -4.47
N TYR A 95 -9.96 1.77 -4.21
CA TYR A 95 -8.95 1.10 -3.40
C TYR A 95 -7.55 1.18 -4.05
N LEU A 96 -7.44 0.78 -5.31
CA LEU A 96 -6.15 0.78 -6.03
C LEU A 96 -5.64 2.21 -6.28
N GLY A 97 -6.54 3.16 -6.57
CA GLY A 97 -6.22 4.57 -6.73
C GLY A 97 -5.63 5.17 -5.46
N LEU A 98 -6.27 4.95 -4.30
CA LEU A 98 -5.75 5.41 -3.01
C LEU A 98 -4.37 4.80 -2.70
N ASN A 99 -4.19 3.49 -2.94
CA ASN A 99 -2.91 2.83 -2.75
C ASN A 99 -1.81 3.46 -3.61
N LEU A 100 -2.07 3.70 -4.89
CA LEU A 100 -1.10 4.30 -5.81
C LEU A 100 -0.75 5.74 -5.43
N ILE A 101 -1.73 6.54 -4.98
CA ILE A 101 -1.48 7.90 -4.49
C ILE A 101 -0.55 7.88 -3.28
N LEU A 102 -0.85 7.03 -2.29
CA LEU A 102 -0.03 6.92 -1.07
C LEU A 102 1.37 6.36 -1.37
N ALA A 103 1.47 5.38 -2.27
CA ALA A 103 2.74 4.85 -2.73
C ALA A 103 3.57 5.91 -3.45
N GLY A 104 2.93 6.75 -4.29
CA GLY A 104 3.55 7.89 -4.96
C GLY A 104 4.06 8.94 -3.96
N PHE A 105 3.29 9.25 -2.92
CA PHE A 105 3.74 10.15 -1.85
C PHE A 105 4.93 9.57 -1.07
N MET A 106 4.92 8.27 -0.78
CA MET A 106 6.05 7.59 -0.14
C MET A 106 7.30 7.64 -1.02
N PHE A 107 7.15 7.34 -2.30
CA PHE A 107 8.24 7.39 -3.28
C PHE A 107 8.85 8.79 -3.36
N TYR A 108 8.02 9.82 -3.56
CA TYR A 108 8.47 11.21 -3.64
C TYR A 108 9.17 11.67 -2.36
N LYS A 109 8.63 11.31 -1.19
CA LYS A 109 9.23 11.60 0.12
C LYS A 109 10.64 11.03 0.23
N TYR A 110 10.83 9.75 -0.08
CA TYR A 110 12.15 9.11 0.05
C TYR A 110 13.12 9.47 -1.07
N LEU A 111 12.61 9.84 -2.25
CA LEU A 111 13.42 10.42 -3.32
C LEU A 111 14.04 11.74 -2.86
N LYS A 112 13.22 12.64 -2.30
CA LYS A 112 13.71 13.92 -1.74
C LYS A 112 14.71 13.72 -0.61
N LEU A 113 14.53 12.69 0.23
CA LEU A 113 15.46 12.37 1.32
C LEU A 113 16.79 11.78 0.83
N LYS A 114 16.82 11.15 -0.36
CA LYS A 114 18.06 10.63 -0.97
C LYS A 114 18.90 11.74 -1.60
N THR A 115 18.25 12.73 -2.20
CA THR A 115 18.89 13.79 -3.00
C THR A 115 19.35 14.98 -2.17
N ASN A 116 18.79 15.17 -0.97
CA ASN A 116 19.24 16.15 0.02
C ASN A 116 20.27 15.56 0.96
#